data_AF-A0AB33KBL2-F1
#
_entry.id   AF-A0AB33KBL2-F1
#
_cell.length_a   1.000
_cell.length_b   1.000
_cell.length_c   1.000
_cell.angle_alpha   90.00
_cell.angle_beta   90.00
_cell.angle_gamma   90.00
#
_symmetry.space_group_name_H-M   'P 1'
#
loop_
_entity.id
_entity.type
_entity.pdbx_description
1 polymer ?
#
loop_
_entity_poly.entity_id
_entity_poly.type
_entity_poly.pdbx_seq_one_letter_code
_entity_poly.pdbx_strand_id
1 'polypeptide(L)'
;MAHVHGGDLPSHTLLATLATGVERTFDQDPGFGLRLLADIAMRGISSAINDPATAVQALDHIEDLLLVLAGQDLDVSQARDAEGTLRVVVPVPDWAHYVRTALDDVITSALNSPLALERLLRLLQHLVRACLPPRRAVLDERLELVQRTLATDFPHIWASISATDDTDAEPYA
;
A
#
# COMPACT_ATOMS: atom_id res chain seq x y z
N MET A 1 -5.75 -6.22 19.67
CA MET A 1 -6.60 -6.27 20.87
C MET A 1 -6.85 -4.83 21.31
N ALA A 2 -8.10 -4.41 21.52
CA ALA A 2 -8.40 -3.03 21.93
C ALA A 2 -8.08 -2.83 23.42
N HIS A 3 -7.56 -1.66 23.78
CA HIS A 3 -7.26 -1.29 25.17
C HIS A 3 -8.30 -0.30 25.69
N VAL A 4 -8.84 -0.55 26.89
CA VAL A 4 -9.87 0.28 27.53
C VAL A 4 -9.29 1.00 28.74
N HIS A 5 -9.58 2.30 28.88
CA HIS A 5 -9.01 3.16 29.92
C HIS A 5 -10.09 3.82 30.79
N GLY A 6 -9.82 3.94 32.09
CA GLY A 6 -10.58 4.77 33.04
C GLY A 6 -11.86 4.17 33.64
N GLY A 7 -12.01 2.84 33.63
CA GLY A 7 -13.09 2.14 34.34
C GLY A 7 -13.18 0.65 33.97
N ASP A 8 -13.90 -0.13 34.78
CA ASP A 8 -14.27 -1.51 34.46
C ASP A 8 -15.53 -1.48 33.59
N LEU A 9 -15.36 -1.72 32.28
CA LEU A 9 -16.47 -1.92 31.35
C LEU A 9 -16.71 -3.43 31.22
N PRO A 10 -17.91 -3.94 31.56
CA PRO A 10 -18.22 -5.35 31.39
C PRO A 10 -18.05 -5.77 29.94
N SER A 11 -17.32 -6.86 29.69
CA SER A 11 -17.00 -7.32 28.32
C SER A 11 -18.24 -7.50 27.44
N HIS A 12 -19.37 -7.93 28.02
CA HIS A 12 -20.62 -8.11 27.28
C HIS A 12 -21.19 -6.79 26.72
N THR A 13 -21.07 -5.69 27.45
CA THR A 13 -21.51 -4.36 27.01
C THR A 13 -20.65 -3.88 25.84
N LEU A 14 -19.33 -4.10 25.92
CA LEU A 14 -18.40 -3.71 24.86
C LEU A 14 -18.60 -4.57 23.61
N LEU A 15 -18.75 -5.89 23.76
CA LEU A 15 -19.04 -6.80 22.65
C LEU A 15 -20.36 -6.50 21.96
N ALA A 16 -21.39 -6.06 22.70
CA ALA A 16 -22.67 -5.64 22.14
C ALA A 16 -22.58 -4.38 21.26
N THR A 17 -21.51 -3.60 21.39
CA THR A 17 -21.25 -2.42 20.54
C THR A 17 -20.41 -2.73 19.30
N LEU A 18 -19.87 -3.94 19.17
CA LEU A 18 -19.11 -4.36 18.00
C LEU A 18 -20.08 -4.83 16.90
N ALA A 19 -19.92 -4.26 15.71
CA ALA A 19 -20.51 -4.85 14.50
C ALA A 19 -19.57 -5.95 13.98
N THR A 20 -20.05 -7.19 13.93
CA THR A 20 -19.30 -8.32 13.36
C THR A 20 -20.01 -8.84 12.11
N GLY A 21 -19.22 -9.27 11.12
CA GLY A 21 -19.70 -9.89 9.88
C GLY A 21 -19.23 -11.34 9.77
N VAL A 22 -19.92 -12.12 8.92
CA VAL A 22 -19.54 -13.52 8.62
C VAL A 22 -18.33 -13.58 7.68
N GLU A 23 -18.12 -12.52 6.88
CA GLU A 23 -17.03 -12.36 5.93
C GLU A 23 -16.44 -10.93 6.01
N ARG A 24 -15.22 -10.74 5.49
CA ARG A 24 -14.64 -9.41 5.35
C ARG A 24 -15.35 -8.65 4.23
N THR A 25 -15.80 -7.44 4.53
CA THR A 25 -16.43 -6.52 3.57
C THR A 25 -15.52 -5.32 3.37
N PHE A 26 -15.60 -4.66 2.20
CA PHE A 26 -14.81 -3.45 1.93
C PHE A 26 -15.13 -2.31 2.90
N ASP A 27 -16.37 -2.22 3.36
CA ASP A 27 -16.83 -1.23 4.34
C ASP A 27 -16.20 -1.46 5.73
N GLN A 28 -15.75 -2.68 6.02
CA GLN A 28 -15.20 -3.08 7.33
C GLN A 28 -13.69 -3.39 7.29
N ASP A 29 -13.12 -3.63 6.11
CA ASP A 29 -11.68 -3.87 5.89
C ASP A 29 -11.25 -3.27 4.54
N PRO A 30 -10.89 -1.97 4.50
CA PRO A 30 -10.37 -1.35 3.28
C PRO A 30 -9.06 -1.99 2.80
N GLY A 31 -8.33 -2.71 3.66
CA GLY A 31 -7.12 -3.44 3.29
C GLY A 31 -7.42 -4.70 2.47
N PHE A 32 -8.64 -5.25 2.57
CA PHE A 32 -9.04 -6.41 1.78
C PHE A 32 -9.07 -6.11 0.27
N GLY A 33 -9.47 -4.90 -0.12
CA GLY A 33 -9.44 -4.46 -1.52
C GLY A 33 -8.03 -4.44 -2.11
N LEU A 34 -7.07 -3.86 -1.37
CA LEU A 34 -5.65 -3.88 -1.76
C LEU A 34 -5.12 -5.31 -1.86
N ARG A 35 -5.51 -6.20 -0.94
CA ARG A 35 -5.08 -7.60 -0.98
C ARG A 35 -5.59 -8.34 -2.22
N LEU A 36 -6.86 -8.15 -2.57
CA LEU A 36 -7.45 -8.76 -3.77
C LEU A 36 -6.77 -8.26 -5.04
N LEU A 37 -6.49 -6.95 -5.14
CA LEU A 37 -5.77 -6.39 -6.28
C LEU A 37 -4.34 -6.92 -6.36
N ALA A 38 -3.64 -7.05 -5.23
CA ALA A 38 -2.32 -7.67 -5.17
C ALA A 38 -2.36 -9.12 -5.69
N ASP A 39 -3.36 -9.91 -5.28
CA ASP A 39 -3.53 -11.29 -5.77
C ASP A 39 -3.78 -11.35 -7.28
N ILE A 40 -4.55 -10.40 -7.83
CA ILE A 40 -4.78 -10.27 -9.28
C ILE A 40 -3.48 -9.92 -10.00
N ALA A 41 -2.72 -8.94 -9.50
CA ALA A 41 -1.43 -8.55 -10.07
C ALA A 41 -0.45 -9.73 -10.09
N MET A 42 -0.31 -10.46 -8.97
CA MET A 42 0.55 -11.64 -8.87
C MET A 42 0.15 -12.74 -9.86
N ARG A 43 -1.16 -12.98 -10.03
CA ARG A 43 -1.65 -13.94 -11.03
C ARG A 43 -1.29 -13.49 -12.44
N GLY A 44 -1.51 -12.23 -12.79
CA GLY A 44 -1.14 -11.67 -14.10
C GLY A 44 0.36 -11.77 -14.39
N ILE A 45 1.21 -11.57 -13.38
CA ILE A 45 2.68 -11.69 -13.48
C ILE A 45 3.13 -13.16 -13.62
N SER A 46 2.39 -14.10 -13.05
CA SER A 46 2.82 -15.51 -12.98
C SER A 46 3.11 -16.11 -14.36
N SER A 47 4.11 -16.98 -14.45
CA SER A 47 4.51 -17.62 -15.72
C SER A 47 3.42 -18.48 -16.36
N ALA A 48 2.47 -18.98 -15.57
CA ALA A 48 1.37 -19.82 -16.03
C ALA A 48 0.28 -19.02 -16.77
N ILE A 49 0.03 -17.78 -16.36
CA ILE A 49 -0.97 -16.90 -16.97
C ILE A 49 -0.29 -15.91 -17.90
N ASN A 50 0.72 -15.19 -17.41
CA ASN A 50 1.51 -14.20 -18.13
C ASN A 50 0.61 -13.19 -18.89
N ASP A 51 -0.31 -12.57 -18.15
CA ASP A 51 -1.20 -11.52 -18.64
C ASP A 51 -0.73 -10.15 -18.11
N PRO A 52 0.20 -9.50 -18.83
CA PRO A 52 0.77 -8.23 -18.40
C PRO A 52 -0.25 -7.09 -18.40
N ALA A 53 -1.28 -7.13 -19.24
CA ALA A 53 -2.30 -6.09 -19.28
C ALA A 53 -3.10 -6.10 -17.98
N THR A 54 -3.54 -7.27 -17.53
CA THR A 54 -4.23 -7.43 -16.24
C THR A 54 -3.33 -7.06 -15.07
N ALA A 55 -2.04 -7.43 -15.09
CA ALA A 55 -1.11 -7.07 -14.04
C ALA A 55 -0.94 -5.54 -13.91
N VAL A 56 -0.78 -4.85 -15.04
CA VAL A 56 -0.65 -3.39 -15.07
C VAL A 56 -1.93 -2.73 -14.56
N GLN A 57 -3.11 -3.16 -15.02
CA GLN A 57 -4.39 -2.61 -14.55
C GLN A 57 -4.58 -2.80 -13.03
N ALA A 58 -4.19 -3.95 -12.49
CA ALA A 58 -4.25 -4.18 -11.05
C ALA A 58 -3.29 -3.25 -10.28
N LEU A 59 -2.08 -3.01 -10.81
CA LEU A 59 -1.14 -2.05 -10.24
C LEU A 59 -1.65 -0.60 -10.33
N ASP A 60 -2.34 -0.22 -11.41
CA ASP A 60 -2.97 1.11 -11.54
C ASP A 60 -4.00 1.32 -10.42
N HIS A 61 -4.88 0.34 -10.18
CA HIS A 61 -5.87 0.43 -9.11
C HIS A 61 -5.25 0.39 -7.71
N ILE A 62 -4.16 -0.34 -7.50
CA ILE A 62 -3.41 -0.30 -6.25
C ILE A 62 -2.86 1.12 -6.01
N GLU A 63 -2.27 1.73 -7.04
CA GLU A 63 -1.74 3.09 -6.96
C GLU A 63 -2.83 4.10 -6.59
N ASP A 64 -3.97 4.07 -7.27
CA ASP A 64 -5.10 4.96 -7.02
C ASP A 64 -5.56 4.89 -5.55
N LEU A 65 -5.72 3.67 -5.01
CA LEU A 65 -6.13 3.47 -3.62
C LEU A 65 -5.07 3.94 -2.62
N LEU A 66 -3.79 3.67 -2.89
CA LEU A 66 -2.69 4.14 -2.03
C LEU A 66 -2.56 5.66 -2.08
N LEU A 67 -2.80 6.31 -3.21
CA LEU A 67 -2.83 7.77 -3.32
C LEU A 67 -3.97 8.39 -2.50
N VAL A 68 -5.15 7.77 -2.52
CA VAL A 68 -6.28 8.20 -1.66
C VAL A 68 -5.87 8.09 -0.19
N LEU A 69 -5.34 6.95 0.23
CA LEU A 69 -4.91 6.70 1.62
C LEU A 69 -3.75 7.62 2.05
N ALA A 70 -2.85 7.97 1.14
CA ALA A 70 -1.73 8.87 1.39
C ALA A 70 -2.19 10.27 1.83
N GLY A 71 -3.40 10.69 1.47
CA GLY A 71 -4.01 11.95 1.92
C GLY A 71 -4.89 11.85 3.17
N GLN A 72 -5.22 10.65 3.66
CA GLN A 72 -6.10 10.48 4.81
C GLN A 72 -5.35 10.46 6.14
N ASP A 73 -5.98 10.92 7.22
CA ASP A 73 -5.52 10.63 8.58
C ASP A 73 -5.90 9.20 8.93
N LEU A 74 -4.89 8.37 9.23
CA LEU A 74 -5.06 6.95 9.56
C LEU A 74 -4.89 6.68 11.05
N ASP A 75 -4.58 7.70 11.87
CA ASP A 75 -4.48 7.55 13.32
C ASP A 75 -5.86 7.66 14.00
N VAL A 76 -6.84 6.94 13.44
CA VAL A 76 -8.21 6.82 13.99
C VAL A 76 -8.29 5.77 15.10
N SER A 77 -7.15 5.49 15.74
CA SER A 77 -6.99 4.43 16.72
C SER A 77 -7.59 4.77 18.09
N GLN A 78 -8.02 6.01 18.34
CA GLN A 78 -8.37 6.50 19.67
C GLN A 78 -9.80 7.05 19.76
N ALA A 79 -10.57 6.57 20.75
CA ALA A 79 -11.88 7.12 21.11
C ALA A 79 -11.86 7.75 22.51
N ARG A 80 -12.42 8.96 22.63
CA ARG A 80 -12.51 9.74 23.88
C ARG A 80 -13.96 9.90 24.32
N ASP A 81 -14.19 10.06 25.62
CA ASP A 81 -15.53 10.40 26.17
C ASP A 81 -15.87 11.89 25.98
N ALA A 82 -17.06 12.29 26.46
CA ALA A 82 -17.56 13.67 26.36
C ALA A 82 -16.67 14.68 27.11
N GLU A 83 -15.92 14.22 28.11
CA GLU A 83 -14.98 14.99 28.90
C GLU A 83 -13.56 15.02 28.28
N GLY A 84 -13.36 14.36 27.13
CA GLY A 84 -12.09 14.31 26.40
C GLY A 84 -11.08 13.28 26.92
N THR A 85 -11.47 12.43 27.86
CA THR A 85 -10.63 11.35 28.41
C THR A 85 -10.52 10.22 27.41
N LEU A 86 -9.30 9.73 27.13
CA LEU A 86 -9.08 8.55 26.28
C LEU A 86 -9.72 7.33 26.92
N ARG A 87 -10.62 6.66 26.20
CA ARG A 87 -11.38 5.49 26.69
C ARG A 87 -11.07 4.22 25.95
N VAL A 88 -10.85 4.28 24.63
CA VAL A 88 -10.59 3.08 23.81
C VAL A 88 -9.45 3.36 22.85
N VAL A 89 -8.51 2.43 22.76
CA VAL A 89 -7.52 2.36 21.68
C VAL A 89 -7.76 1.10 20.88
N VAL A 90 -8.11 1.23 19.59
CA VAL A 90 -8.30 0.12 18.66
C VAL A 90 -7.09 0.05 17.73
N PRO A 91 -6.40 -1.10 17.60
CA PRO A 91 -5.35 -1.25 16.62
C PRO A 91 -5.99 -1.29 15.23
N VAL A 92 -5.88 -0.19 14.50
CA VAL A 92 -6.21 -0.10 13.08
C VAL A 92 -4.92 -0.21 12.26
N PRO A 93 -4.99 -0.74 11.03
CA PRO A 93 -3.83 -0.76 10.15
C PRO A 93 -3.28 0.65 9.90
N ASP A 94 -1.97 0.80 10.05
CA ASP A 94 -1.28 2.05 9.72
C ASP A 94 -0.96 2.13 8.21
N TRP A 95 -0.47 3.29 7.77
CA TRP A 95 -0.01 3.51 6.40
C TRP A 95 0.93 2.40 5.92
N ALA A 96 1.91 2.04 6.75
CA ALA A 96 2.91 1.07 6.38
C ALA A 96 2.31 -0.34 6.19
N HIS A 97 1.27 -0.68 6.96
CA HIS A 97 0.52 -1.91 6.77
C HIS A 97 -0.14 -1.96 5.39
N TYR A 98 -0.83 -0.89 4.96
CA TYR A 98 -1.46 -0.86 3.64
C TYR A 98 -0.45 -0.99 2.50
N VAL A 99 0.68 -0.26 2.59
CA VAL A 99 1.76 -0.35 1.59
C VAL A 99 2.30 -1.77 1.50
N ARG A 100 2.58 -2.42 2.64
CA ARG A 100 3.06 -3.80 2.69
C ARG A 100 2.08 -4.78 2.07
N THR A 101 0.82 -4.69 2.47
CA THR A 101 -0.25 -5.56 1.96
C THR A 101 -0.43 -5.42 0.46
N ALA A 102 -0.26 -4.22 -0.08
CA ALA A 102 -0.45 -3.93 -1.49
C ALA A 102 0.75 -4.31 -2.37
N LEU A 103 1.99 -4.14 -1.88
CA LEU A 103 3.17 -4.13 -2.75
C LEU A 103 4.19 -5.25 -2.48
N ASP A 104 4.36 -5.74 -1.25
CA ASP A 104 5.52 -6.58 -0.92
C ASP A 104 5.52 -7.92 -1.68
N ASP A 105 4.38 -8.62 -1.66
CA ASP A 105 4.24 -9.90 -2.37
C ASP A 105 4.26 -9.70 -3.90
N VAL A 106 3.77 -8.55 -4.37
CA VAL A 106 3.75 -8.19 -5.81
C VAL A 106 5.17 -7.91 -6.32
N ILE A 107 5.96 -7.13 -5.57
CA ILE A 107 7.37 -6.86 -5.87
C ILE A 107 8.14 -8.18 -5.93
N THR A 108 7.94 -9.06 -4.95
CA THR A 108 8.57 -10.39 -4.90
C THR A 108 8.21 -11.22 -6.13
N SER A 109 6.93 -11.21 -6.53
CA SER A 109 6.47 -11.92 -7.73
C SER A 109 7.03 -11.32 -9.02
N ALA A 110 7.28 -10.01 -9.04
CA ALA A 110 7.76 -9.26 -10.20
C ALA A 110 9.27 -9.38 -10.45
N LEU A 111 10.07 -9.98 -9.55
CA LEU A 111 11.54 -9.97 -9.65
C LEU A 111 12.11 -10.45 -11.01
N ASN A 112 11.40 -11.35 -11.70
CA ASN A 112 11.81 -11.85 -13.02
C ASN A 112 11.00 -11.25 -14.20
N SER A 113 10.23 -10.19 -13.95
CA SER A 113 9.38 -9.53 -14.93
C SER A 113 9.76 -8.05 -15.06
N PRO A 114 10.60 -7.67 -16.04
CA PRO A 114 11.06 -6.30 -16.19
C PRO A 114 9.91 -5.32 -16.45
N LEU A 115 8.87 -5.73 -17.17
CA LEU A 115 7.68 -4.92 -17.40
C LEU A 115 6.94 -4.60 -16.09
N ALA A 116 6.77 -5.58 -15.21
CA ALA A 116 6.12 -5.38 -13.92
C ALA A 116 6.97 -4.51 -12.99
N LEU A 117 8.30 -4.74 -12.96
CA LEU A 117 9.24 -3.91 -12.20
C LEU A 117 9.25 -2.46 -12.67
N GLU A 118 9.19 -2.21 -13.98
CA GLU A 118 9.11 -0.86 -14.52
C GLU A 118 7.80 -0.14 -14.12
N ARG A 119 6.67 -0.84 -14.15
CA ARG A 119 5.39 -0.28 -13.68
C ARG A 119 5.41 0.00 -12.18
N LEU A 120 5.98 -0.91 -11.38
CA LEU A 120 6.17 -0.75 -9.93
C LEU A 120 7.10 0.42 -9.61
N LEU A 121 8.16 0.62 -10.39
CA LEU A 121 9.07 1.76 -10.25
C LEU A 121 8.30 3.09 -10.40
N ARG A 122 7.52 3.23 -11.48
CA ARG A 122 6.70 4.42 -11.72
C ARG A 122 5.67 4.66 -10.61
N LEU A 123 5.00 3.59 -10.17
CA LEU A 123 4.05 3.61 -9.05
C LEU A 123 4.72 4.18 -7.79
N LEU A 124 5.86 3.60 -7.40
CA LEU A 124 6.59 3.97 -6.20
C LEU A 124 7.10 5.41 -6.28
N GLN A 125 7.65 5.83 -7.42
CA GLN A 125 8.07 7.22 -7.65
C GLN A 125 6.90 8.20 -7.50
N HIS A 126 5.71 7.87 -8.02
CA HIS A 126 4.54 8.73 -7.88
C HIS A 126 4.06 8.81 -6.43
N LEU A 127 3.97 7.68 -5.73
CA LEU A 127 3.62 7.67 -4.30
C LEU A 127 4.61 8.46 -3.45
N VAL A 128 5.92 8.33 -3.70
CA VAL A 128 6.96 9.10 -2.99
C VAL A 128 6.78 10.61 -3.21
N ARG A 129 6.47 11.03 -4.45
CA ARG A 129 6.17 12.44 -4.76
C ARG A 129 4.91 12.94 -4.05
N ALA A 130 3.87 12.12 -3.98
CA ALA A 130 2.58 12.49 -3.38
C ALA A 130 2.59 12.49 -1.83
N CYS A 131 3.46 11.69 -1.19
CA CYS A 131 3.46 11.52 0.26
C CYS A 131 4.28 12.58 1.02
N LEU A 132 3.83 12.89 2.24
CA LEU A 132 4.60 13.65 3.23
C LEU A 132 5.82 12.84 3.74
N PRO A 133 6.91 13.49 4.20
CA PRO A 133 8.15 12.80 4.57
C PRO A 133 8.00 11.60 5.54
N PRO A 134 7.16 11.64 6.60
CA PRO A 134 7.01 10.49 7.50
C PRO A 134 6.45 9.23 6.84
N ARG A 135 5.69 9.39 5.74
CA ARG A 135 5.09 8.28 4.98
C ARG A 135 6.02 7.73 3.89
N ARG A 136 7.12 8.42 3.59
CA ARG A 136 8.03 8.04 2.50
C ARG A 136 8.95 6.88 2.85
N ALA A 137 9.39 6.74 4.09
CA ALA A 137 10.37 5.72 4.47
C ALA A 137 10.01 4.30 3.99
N VAL A 138 8.74 3.89 4.19
CA VAL A 138 8.27 2.57 3.72
C VAL A 138 8.25 2.46 2.18
N LEU A 139 7.99 3.55 1.47
CA LEU A 139 8.03 3.58 0.00
C LEU A 139 9.47 3.58 -0.52
N ASP A 140 10.36 4.36 0.11
CA ASP A 140 11.76 4.51 -0.27
C ASP A 140 12.49 3.16 -0.21
N GLU A 141 12.28 2.37 0.86
CA GLU A 141 12.83 1.01 0.97
C GLU A 141 12.45 0.11 -0.22
N ARG A 142 11.20 0.22 -0.69
CA ARG A 142 10.68 -0.56 -1.82
C ARG A 142 11.17 -0.03 -3.15
N LEU A 143 11.24 1.29 -3.29
CA LEU A 143 11.79 1.97 -4.45
C LEU A 143 13.24 1.56 -4.66
N GLU A 144 14.06 1.61 -3.61
CA GLU A 144 15.46 1.18 -3.65
C GLU A 144 15.60 -0.30 -4.01
N LEU A 145 14.71 -1.17 -3.52
CA LEU A 145 14.71 -2.59 -3.91
C LEU A 145 14.45 -2.73 -5.41
N VAL A 146 13.38 -2.14 -5.94
CA VAL A 146 13.01 -2.22 -7.36
C VAL A 146 14.10 -1.62 -8.26
N GLN A 147 14.67 -0.47 -7.88
CA GLN A 147 15.76 0.16 -8.61
C GLN A 147 17.01 -0.73 -8.66
N ARG A 148 17.41 -1.32 -7.52
CA ARG A 148 18.57 -2.22 -7.47
C ARG A 148 18.35 -3.48 -8.30
N THR A 149 17.15 -4.07 -8.27
CA THR A 149 16.81 -5.23 -9.09
C THR A 149 16.88 -4.88 -10.58
N LEU A 150 16.26 -3.78 -11.01
CA LEU A 150 16.33 -3.34 -12.40
C LEU A 150 17.77 -3.07 -12.85
N ALA A 151 18.57 -2.39 -12.03
CA ALA A 151 19.96 -2.07 -12.37
C ALA A 151 20.86 -3.31 -12.45
N THR A 152 20.62 -4.32 -11.60
CA THR A 152 21.45 -5.53 -11.52
C THR A 152 21.05 -6.56 -12.56
N ASP A 153 19.75 -6.86 -12.66
CA ASP A 153 19.25 -7.99 -13.43
C ASP A 153 18.81 -7.58 -14.85
N PHE A 154 18.50 -6.29 -15.06
CA PHE A 154 17.99 -5.74 -16.33
C PHE A 154 18.71 -4.44 -16.76
N PRO A 155 20.04 -4.40 -16.83
CA PRO A 155 20.82 -3.16 -16.98
C PRO A 155 20.49 -2.35 -18.24
N HIS A 156 20.16 -3.00 -19.35
CA HIS A 156 19.77 -2.31 -20.59
C HIS A 156 18.42 -1.59 -20.47
N ILE A 157 17.47 -2.20 -19.75
CA ILE A 157 16.16 -1.61 -19.49
C ILE A 157 16.31 -0.45 -18.51
N TRP A 158 17.09 -0.66 -17.44
CA TRP A 158 17.39 0.39 -16.47
C TRP A 158 18.03 1.63 -17.10
N ALA A 159 19.00 1.45 -18.01
CA ALA A 159 19.62 2.55 -18.74
C ALA A 159 18.61 3.33 -19.60
N SER A 160 17.67 2.64 -20.25
CA SER A 160 16.62 3.27 -21.06
C SER A 160 15.64 4.07 -20.21
N ILE A 161 15.23 3.53 -19.05
CA ILE A 161 14.32 4.21 -18.12
C ILE A 161 14.99 5.48 -17.57
N SER A 162 16.24 5.35 -17.09
CA SER A 162 16.98 6.46 -16.48
C SER A 162 17.22 7.61 -17.47
N ALA A 163 17.49 7.30 -18.74
CA ALA A 163 17.65 8.31 -19.78
C ALA A 163 16.35 9.08 -20.09
N THR A 164 15.18 8.45 -19.87
CA THR A 164 13.88 9.07 -20.09
C THR A 164 13.54 10.02 -18.94
N ASP A 165 13.76 9.60 -17.69
CA ASP A 165 13.55 10.44 -16.49
C ASP A 165 14.41 11.72 -16.52
N ASP A 166 15.64 11.67 -17.03
CA ASP A 166 16.51 12.86 -17.21
C ASP A 166 15.99 13.83 -18.28
N THR A 167 15.28 13.33 -19.29
CA THR A 167 14.76 14.17 -20.40
C THR A 167 13.48 14.91 -19.99
N ASP A 168 12.65 14.32 -19.13
CA ASP A 168 11.45 14.95 -18.58
C ASP A 168 11.75 15.96 -17.45
N ALA A 169 13.01 16.01 -16.97
CA ALA A 169 13.47 16.89 -15.90
C ALA A 169 13.93 18.29 -16.37
N GLU A 170 13.81 18.64 -17.66
CA GLU A 170 13.97 20.03 -18.15
C GLU A 170 12.60 20.74 -18.25
N PRO A 171 12.22 21.60 -17.29
CA PRO A 171 11.13 22.54 -17.50
C PRO A 171 11.68 23.76 -18.25
N TYR A 172 11.03 24.06 -19.38
CA TYR A 172 11.00 25.34 -20.10
C TYR A 172 11.78 26.49 -19.39
N ALA A 173 12.97 26.79 -19.90
CA ALA A 173 13.72 28.01 -19.59
C ALA A 173 13.06 29.27 -20.17
#